data_AF-A0A395MKW5-F1
#
_entry.id   AF-A0A395MKW5-F1
#
_cell.length_a   1.000
_cell.length_b   1.000
_cell.length_c   1.000
_cell.angle_alpha   90.00
_cell.angle_beta   90.00
_cell.angle_gamma   90.00
#
_symmetry.space_group_name_H-M   'P 1'
#
loop_
_entity.id
_entity.type
_entity.pdbx_description
1 polymer ?
#
loop_
_entity_poly.entity_id
_entity_poly.type
_entity_poly.pdbx_seq_one_letter_code
_entity_poly.pdbx_strand_id
1 'polypeptide(L)'
;MAPLKTKSQSEAAANKRRAARRTPERATTTTSAATSQPLSRSDMILPMNNPYMQQIIDGVKNYEFRKYKMDGVQRIWFYRTAPHSAITHICPVNEGVKREDGPLPEDGLGNKEYNEGHPDYEGWDYAYRINEVYQINTAITLEMMKNEHGMKGAPQGRVRAPDSMKAQYSLEDQTKIL
;
A
#
# COMPACT_ATOMS: atom_id res chain seq x y z
N MET A 1 -66.81 -32.40 48.18
CA MET A 1 -67.60 -33.34 47.35
C MET A 1 -67.12 -33.21 45.90
N ALA A 2 -66.66 -34.31 45.31
CA ALA A 2 -66.52 -34.46 43.86
C ALA A 2 -67.93 -34.38 43.20
N PRO A 3 -68.12 -34.19 41.86
CA PRO A 3 -67.37 -34.86 40.81
C PRO A 3 -67.17 -34.12 39.46
N LEU A 4 -66.43 -34.84 38.61
CA LEU A 4 -66.11 -34.63 37.21
C LEU A 4 -67.20 -35.23 36.28
N LYS A 5 -67.19 -34.74 35.02
CA LYS A 5 -67.57 -35.38 33.72
C LYS A 5 -69.00 -35.30 33.19
N THR A 6 -69.08 -34.91 31.91
CA THR A 6 -69.70 -35.60 30.73
C THR A 6 -69.32 -34.81 29.45
N LYS A 7 -68.63 -35.34 28.41
CA LYS A 7 -69.05 -36.18 27.25
C LYS A 7 -70.27 -35.61 26.49
N SER A 8 -70.34 -35.49 25.15
CA SER A 8 -70.09 -36.51 24.12
C SER A 8 -70.29 -36.00 22.67
N GLN A 9 -69.50 -36.53 21.71
CA GLN A 9 -69.80 -37.01 20.31
C GLN A 9 -70.40 -36.04 19.24
N SER A 10 -70.16 -36.16 17.92
CA SER A 10 -69.93 -37.32 17.02
C SER A 10 -69.24 -36.97 15.67
N GLU A 11 -68.49 -37.95 15.12
CA GLU A 11 -68.30 -38.45 13.72
C GLU A 11 -68.53 -37.56 12.47
N ALA A 12 -67.96 -37.79 11.28
CA ALA A 12 -66.81 -38.52 10.71
C ALA A 12 -66.88 -38.27 9.17
N ALA A 13 -65.78 -37.95 8.49
CA ALA A 13 -65.57 -38.27 7.07
C ALA A 13 -64.11 -38.02 6.65
N ALA A 14 -63.42 -39.10 6.31
CA ALA A 14 -62.10 -39.11 5.68
C ALA A 14 -62.24 -39.10 4.15
N ASN A 15 -61.24 -38.57 3.40
CA ASN A 15 -60.34 -39.40 2.57
C ASN A 15 -59.35 -38.58 1.70
N LYS A 16 -58.06 -38.81 1.98
CA LYS A 16 -56.86 -38.93 1.11
C LYS A 16 -56.71 -38.12 -0.19
N ARG A 17 -55.70 -37.24 -0.18
CA ARG A 17 -54.68 -36.98 -1.24
C ARG A 17 -53.44 -36.41 -0.52
N ARG A 18 -52.17 -36.58 -0.87
CA ARG A 18 -51.33 -37.44 -1.71
C ARG A 18 -49.90 -37.02 -1.32
N ALA A 19 -48.94 -37.95 -1.35
CA ALA A 19 -47.54 -37.77 -0.96
C ALA A 19 -46.84 -36.50 -1.50
N ALA A 20 -45.95 -35.91 -0.69
CA ALA A 20 -44.95 -34.95 -1.15
C ALA A 20 -43.60 -35.18 -0.43
N ARG A 21 -42.56 -35.28 -1.26
CA ARG A 21 -41.17 -35.62 -0.97
C ARG A 21 -40.44 -34.51 -0.20
N ARG A 22 -39.52 -34.94 0.66
CA ARG A 22 -38.45 -34.11 1.24
C ARG A 22 -37.63 -33.47 0.11
N THR A 23 -37.40 -32.17 0.21
CA THR A 23 -36.39 -31.43 -0.56
C THR A 23 -35.60 -30.53 0.41
N PRO A 24 -34.29 -30.34 0.17
CA PRO A 24 -33.37 -29.78 1.14
C PRO A 24 -33.41 -28.25 1.19
N GLU A 25 -33.08 -27.76 2.37
CA GLU A 25 -32.95 -26.37 2.79
C GLU A 25 -31.92 -25.62 1.92
N ARG A 26 -32.37 -24.52 1.32
CA ARG A 26 -31.60 -23.66 0.41
C ARG A 26 -30.62 -22.82 1.22
N ALA A 27 -29.34 -23.19 1.17
CA ALA A 27 -28.24 -22.36 1.67
C ALA A 27 -28.24 -20.99 0.97
N THR A 28 -28.35 -19.93 1.75
CA THR A 28 -28.05 -18.55 1.35
C THR A 28 -26.54 -18.38 1.22
N THR A 29 -26.02 -18.63 0.03
CA THR A 29 -24.66 -18.23 -0.36
C THR A 29 -24.73 -16.80 -0.91
N THR A 30 -24.44 -15.81 -0.07
CA THR A 30 -24.00 -14.48 -0.53
C THR A 30 -22.58 -14.28 -0.06
N THR A 31 -21.65 -14.99 -0.70
CA THR A 31 -20.22 -14.67 -0.62
C THR A 31 -19.95 -13.63 -1.70
N SER A 32 -20.05 -12.35 -1.34
CA SER A 32 -19.54 -11.26 -2.16
C SER A 32 -18.01 -11.36 -2.13
N ALA A 33 -17.44 -12.15 -3.03
CA ALA A 33 -16.01 -12.09 -3.31
C ALA A 33 -15.73 -10.71 -3.91
N ALA A 34 -15.30 -9.78 -3.06
CA ALA A 34 -14.67 -8.56 -3.52
C ALA A 34 -13.45 -8.99 -4.34
N THR A 35 -13.53 -8.83 -5.65
CA THR A 35 -12.38 -8.98 -6.54
C THR A 35 -11.37 -7.91 -6.15
N SER A 36 -10.45 -8.24 -5.23
CA SER A 36 -9.28 -7.43 -4.97
C SER A 36 -8.41 -7.51 -6.22
N GLN A 37 -8.66 -6.59 -7.15
CA GLN A 37 -7.67 -6.27 -8.18
C GLN A 37 -6.35 -6.06 -7.44
N PRO A 38 -5.28 -6.81 -7.77
CA PRO A 38 -4.00 -6.58 -7.12
C PRO A 38 -3.64 -5.11 -7.33
N LEU A 39 -3.30 -4.41 -6.24
CA LEU A 39 -2.83 -3.03 -6.33
C LEU A 39 -1.74 -2.97 -7.41
N SER A 40 -1.94 -2.12 -8.42
CA SER A 40 -0.98 -1.99 -9.50
C SER A 40 0.33 -1.50 -8.90
N ARG A 41 1.31 -2.38 -8.87
CA ARG A 41 2.65 -2.09 -8.36
C ARG A 41 3.19 -0.86 -9.09
N SER A 42 3.56 0.15 -8.32
CA SER A 42 3.94 1.45 -8.85
C SER A 42 5.31 1.90 -8.35
N ASP A 43 6.00 2.63 -9.21
CA ASP A 43 7.27 3.26 -8.91
C ASP A 43 7.05 4.77 -8.89
N MET A 44 7.58 5.42 -7.86
CA MET A 44 7.39 6.85 -7.64
C MET A 44 8.73 7.57 -7.70
N ILE A 45 8.80 8.70 -8.40
CA ILE A 45 9.93 9.62 -8.38
C ILE A 45 9.63 10.70 -7.36
N LEU A 46 10.55 10.92 -6.42
CA LEU A 46 10.46 11.95 -5.38
C LEU A 46 11.69 12.85 -5.41
N PRO A 47 11.54 14.18 -5.32
CA PRO A 47 12.67 15.08 -5.12
C PRO A 47 13.23 14.91 -3.72
N MET A 48 14.57 14.90 -3.63
CA MET A 48 15.32 14.79 -2.38
C MET A 48 16.53 15.73 -2.44
N ASN A 49 16.79 16.47 -1.37
CA ASN A 49 18.01 17.29 -1.30
C ASN A 49 19.22 16.43 -0.91
N ASN A 50 20.42 16.98 -1.06
CA ASN A 50 21.64 16.21 -0.82
C ASN A 50 21.80 15.73 0.64
N PRO A 51 21.62 16.57 1.67
CA PRO A 51 21.75 16.13 3.05
C PRO A 51 20.82 14.96 3.44
N TYR A 52 19.54 15.01 3.05
CA TYR A 52 18.60 13.91 3.35
C TYR A 52 18.90 12.65 2.54
N MET A 53 19.35 12.79 1.28
CA MET A 53 19.77 11.63 0.49
C MET A 53 20.97 10.94 1.14
N GLN A 54 21.93 11.69 1.69
CA GLN A 54 23.09 11.12 2.37
C GLN A 54 22.67 10.32 3.61
N GLN A 55 21.70 10.81 4.38
CA GLN A 55 21.16 10.06 5.52
C GLN A 55 20.53 8.73 5.11
N ILE A 56 19.91 8.64 3.93
CA ILE A 56 19.37 7.39 3.40
C ILE A 56 20.52 6.45 2.99
N ILE A 57 21.54 6.97 2.30
CA ILE A 57 22.73 6.21 1.88
C ILE A 57 23.46 5.63 3.10
N ASP A 58 23.61 6.41 4.15
CA ASP A 58 24.30 6.01 5.38
C ASP A 58 23.43 5.09 6.27
N GLY A 59 22.19 4.79 5.86
CA GLY A 59 21.24 3.98 6.62
C GLY A 59 20.66 4.67 7.87
N VAL A 60 21.01 5.93 8.11
CA VAL A 60 20.53 6.73 9.25
C VAL A 60 19.05 7.05 9.11
N LYS A 61 18.59 7.43 7.92
CA LYS A 61 17.17 7.64 7.60
C LYS A 61 16.64 6.40 6.88
N ASN A 62 15.81 5.62 7.57
CA ASN A 62 15.28 4.34 7.06
C ASN A 62 13.78 4.37 6.75
N TYR A 63 13.10 5.50 6.96
CA TYR A 63 11.74 5.76 6.48
C TYR A 63 11.69 7.03 5.65
N GLU A 64 10.90 7.00 4.57
CA GLU A 64 10.41 8.19 3.89
C GLU A 64 9.02 8.53 4.43
N PHE A 65 8.86 9.71 5.01
CA PHE A 65 7.57 10.17 5.55
C PHE A 65 6.85 10.99 4.48
N ARG A 66 5.52 10.88 4.36
CA ARG A 66 4.70 11.70 3.46
C ARG A 66 3.35 12.08 4.06
N LYS A 67 2.86 13.25 3.67
CA LYS A 67 1.50 13.73 3.98
C LYS A 67 0.39 13.02 3.19
N TYR A 68 0.75 12.15 2.26
CA TYR A 68 -0.18 11.51 1.34
C TYR A 68 0.22 10.06 1.10
N LYS A 69 -0.78 9.23 0.81
CA LYS A 69 -0.58 7.85 0.43
C LYS A 69 -0.09 7.75 -1.02
N MET A 70 0.86 6.85 -1.26
CA MET A 70 1.31 6.36 -2.56
C MET A 70 0.84 4.91 -2.70
N ASP A 71 -0.38 4.71 -3.18
CA ASP A 71 -0.99 3.37 -3.28
C ASP A 71 -0.19 2.43 -4.18
N GLY A 72 0.07 1.22 -3.68
CA GLY A 72 0.80 0.18 -4.41
C GLY A 72 2.25 0.53 -4.71
N VAL A 73 2.85 1.51 -4.02
CA VAL A 73 4.27 1.83 -4.24
C VAL A 73 5.15 0.65 -3.84
N GLN A 74 6.09 0.30 -4.70
CA GLN A 74 7.09 -0.75 -4.45
C GLN A 74 8.52 -0.19 -4.43
N ARG A 75 8.75 0.92 -5.15
CA ARG A 75 10.07 1.53 -5.29
C ARG A 75 9.93 3.05 -5.35
N ILE A 76 10.86 3.74 -4.71
CA ILE A 76 11.02 5.18 -4.79
C ILE A 76 12.33 5.49 -5.53
N TRP A 77 12.25 6.30 -6.56
CA TRP A 77 13.36 6.80 -7.35
C TRP A 77 13.68 8.22 -6.86
N PHE A 78 14.84 8.40 -6.23
CA PHE A 78 15.19 9.70 -5.64
C PHE A 78 15.89 10.59 -6.66
N TYR A 79 15.19 11.67 -7.04
CA TYR A 79 15.74 12.78 -7.81
C TYR A 79 16.49 13.70 -6.84
N ARG A 80 17.82 13.68 -6.91
CA ARG A 80 18.65 14.64 -6.18
C ARG A 80 18.48 16.02 -6.83
N THR A 81 18.03 16.98 -6.04
CA THR A 81 17.92 18.37 -6.47
C THR A 81 19.31 18.99 -6.71
N ALA A 82 19.36 20.27 -7.08
CA ALA A 82 20.61 20.97 -7.35
C ALA A 82 21.63 20.75 -6.19
N PRO A 83 22.92 20.53 -6.51
CA PRO A 83 23.56 20.70 -7.82
C PRO A 83 23.46 19.48 -8.77
N HIS A 84 22.94 18.33 -8.31
CA HIS A 84 22.99 17.09 -9.09
C HIS A 84 21.98 17.05 -10.23
N SER A 85 20.75 17.50 -9.97
CA SER A 85 19.65 17.54 -10.94
C SER A 85 19.46 16.23 -11.72
N ALA A 86 19.48 15.11 -10.99
CA ALA A 86 19.44 13.77 -11.56
C ALA A 86 18.79 12.76 -10.60
N ILE A 87 18.19 11.71 -11.15
CA ILE A 87 17.88 10.51 -10.37
C ILE A 87 19.17 9.73 -10.18
N THR A 88 19.42 9.36 -8.93
CA THR A 88 20.67 8.71 -8.54
C THR A 88 20.46 7.43 -7.75
N HIS A 89 19.28 7.23 -7.17
CA HIS A 89 19.00 6.06 -6.34
C HIS A 89 17.60 5.53 -6.59
N ILE A 90 17.47 4.20 -6.48
CA ILE A 90 16.20 3.47 -6.48
C ILE A 90 16.15 2.70 -5.16
N CYS A 91 15.07 2.88 -4.42
CA CYS A 91 14.88 2.32 -3.09
C CYS A 91 13.60 1.50 -3.07
N PRO A 92 13.69 0.16 -3.00
CA PRO A 92 12.56 -0.68 -2.63
C PRO A 92 11.97 -0.26 -1.29
N VAL A 93 10.65 -0.17 -1.23
CA VAL A 93 9.91 0.24 -0.02
C VAL A 93 8.75 -0.68 0.30
N ASN A 94 8.38 -0.72 1.58
CA ASN A 94 7.13 -1.33 2.01
C ASN A 94 5.93 -0.42 1.71
N GLU A 95 4.71 -0.97 1.80
CA GLU A 95 3.50 -0.15 1.81
C GLU A 95 3.55 0.85 2.98
N GLY A 96 3.01 2.05 2.75
CA GLY A 96 3.01 3.11 3.73
C GLY A 96 2.13 2.75 4.92
N VAL A 97 2.72 2.77 6.11
CA VAL A 97 2.01 2.59 7.38
C VAL A 97 1.75 3.94 8.03
N LYS A 98 0.76 3.99 8.92
CA LYS A 98 0.48 5.15 9.76
C LYS A 98 0.82 4.84 11.22
N ARG A 99 0.97 5.89 12.03
CA ARG A 99 1.13 5.77 13.49
C ARG A 99 -0.01 4.97 14.14
N GLU A 100 -1.24 5.10 13.63
CA GLU A 100 -2.41 4.36 14.13
C GLU A 100 -2.33 2.85 13.88
N ASP A 101 -1.51 2.40 12.93
CA ASP A 101 -1.26 0.98 12.65
C ASP A 101 -0.26 0.35 13.64
N GLY A 102 0.43 1.18 14.42
CA GLY A 102 1.45 0.78 15.39
C GLY A 102 2.70 1.66 15.31
N PRO A 103 3.53 1.69 16.37
CA PRO A 103 4.78 2.45 16.36
C PRO A 103 5.78 1.83 15.39
N LEU A 104 6.55 2.68 14.73
CA LEU A 104 7.71 2.27 13.94
C LEU A 104 8.84 1.80 14.88
N PRO A 105 9.71 0.87 14.44
CA PRO A 105 10.96 0.62 15.15
C PRO A 105 11.78 1.92 15.26
N GLU A 106 12.29 2.24 16.44
CA GLU A 106 13.09 3.45 16.70
C GLU A 106 14.56 3.27 16.29
N ASP A 107 14.77 2.62 15.14
CA ASP A 107 16.08 2.25 14.58
C ASP A 107 16.59 3.22 13.51
N GLY A 108 15.93 4.37 13.35
CA GLY A 108 16.27 5.37 12.33
C GLY A 108 15.82 6.78 12.69
N LEU A 109 16.42 7.74 12.00
CA LEU A 109 16.20 9.17 12.22
C LEU A 109 14.75 9.54 11.93
N GLY A 110 14.09 10.13 12.93
CA GLY A 110 12.73 10.60 12.85
C GLY A 110 11.68 9.59 13.31
N ASN A 111 12.04 8.33 13.54
CA ASN A 111 11.06 7.29 13.86
C ASN A 111 10.44 7.53 15.23
N LYS A 112 11.25 7.91 16.22
CA LYS A 112 10.77 8.24 17.57
C LYS A 112 9.87 9.47 17.54
N GLU A 113 10.31 10.55 16.90
CA GLU A 113 9.54 11.80 16.79
C GLU A 113 8.22 11.57 16.03
N TYR A 114 8.25 10.74 14.99
CA TYR A 114 7.06 10.29 14.27
C TYR A 114 6.13 9.50 15.18
N ASN A 115 6.63 8.57 16.01
CA ASN A 115 5.81 7.78 16.94
C ASN A 115 5.16 8.66 18.02
N GLU A 116 5.91 9.62 18.56
CA GLU A 116 5.46 10.51 19.64
C GLU A 116 4.52 11.62 19.17
N GLY A 117 4.39 11.83 17.85
CA GLY A 117 3.57 12.92 17.33
C GLY A 117 4.18 14.29 17.49
N HIS A 118 5.50 14.37 17.35
CA HIS A 118 6.21 15.64 17.37
C HIS A 118 5.63 16.63 16.34
N PRO A 119 5.53 17.93 16.66
CA PRO A 119 4.93 18.93 15.76
C PRO A 119 5.52 18.96 14.34
N ASP A 120 6.81 18.65 14.17
CA ASP A 120 7.45 18.58 12.85
C ASP A 120 6.84 17.50 11.93
N TYR A 121 6.18 16.49 12.52
CA TYR A 121 5.49 15.40 11.84
C TYR A 121 3.98 15.64 11.71
N GLU A 122 3.48 16.82 12.07
CA GLU A 122 2.07 17.15 11.91
C GLU A 122 1.64 17.06 10.43
N GLY A 123 0.63 16.22 10.17
CA GLY A 123 0.10 15.90 8.85
C GLY A 123 1.02 15.04 7.98
N TRP A 124 2.13 14.52 8.51
CA TRP A 124 2.95 13.50 7.84
C TRP A 124 2.45 12.12 8.25
N ASP A 125 1.32 11.69 7.68
CA ASP A 125 0.62 10.51 8.19
C ASP A 125 1.22 9.18 7.74
N TYR A 126 1.96 9.14 6.63
CA TYR A 126 2.42 7.89 6.01
C TYR A 126 3.93 7.73 6.12
N ALA A 127 4.39 6.55 6.57
CA ALA A 127 5.78 6.18 6.66
C ALA A 127 6.10 4.99 5.76
N TYR A 128 7.04 5.16 4.83
CA TYR A 128 7.49 4.14 3.87
C TYR A 128 8.85 3.62 4.29
N ARG A 129 8.92 2.36 4.77
CA ARG A 129 10.21 1.73 5.13
C ARG A 129 11.07 1.62 3.88
N ILE A 130 12.28 2.14 3.93
CA ILE A 130 13.32 1.93 2.92
C ILE A 130 14.02 0.63 3.29
N ASN A 131 13.87 -0.38 2.43
CA ASN A 131 14.39 -1.72 2.69
C ASN A 131 15.83 -1.86 2.21
N GLU A 132 16.12 -1.27 1.06
CA GLU A 132 17.38 -1.39 0.34
C GLU A 132 17.66 -0.08 -0.41
N VAL A 133 18.93 0.20 -0.70
CA VAL A 133 19.34 1.37 -1.47
C VAL A 133 20.20 0.91 -2.64
N TYR A 134 19.73 1.21 -3.85
CA TYR A 134 20.48 0.97 -5.08
C TYR A 134 20.93 2.30 -5.65
N GLN A 135 22.23 2.43 -5.88
CA GLN A 135 22.80 3.52 -6.65
C GLN A 135 22.68 3.20 -8.14
N ILE A 136 22.09 4.13 -8.90
CA ILE A 136 22.02 4.00 -10.36
C ILE A 136 23.43 4.19 -10.93
N ASN A 137 23.86 3.24 -11.76
CA ASN A 137 25.23 3.22 -12.31
C ASN A 137 25.51 4.45 -13.20
N THR A 138 24.50 4.87 -13.96
CA THR A 138 24.52 6.09 -14.78
C THR A 138 23.40 7.01 -14.33
N ALA A 139 23.74 8.11 -13.65
CA ALA A 139 22.75 9.05 -13.14
C ALA A 139 21.81 9.55 -14.26
N ILE A 140 20.51 9.51 -14.00
CA ILE A 140 19.49 9.90 -14.99
C ILE A 140 19.28 11.41 -14.87
N THR A 141 19.95 12.16 -15.73
CA THR A 141 19.92 13.63 -15.67
C THR A 141 18.54 14.19 -16.03
N LEU A 142 18.27 15.43 -15.62
CA LEU A 142 17.06 16.14 -16.05
C LEU A 142 16.90 16.20 -17.58
N GLU A 143 18.00 16.30 -18.31
CA GLU A 143 17.97 16.29 -19.77
C GLU A 143 17.51 14.93 -20.31
N MET A 144 18.08 13.82 -19.82
CA MET A 144 17.68 12.47 -20.21
C MET A 144 16.20 12.19 -19.87
N MET A 145 15.77 12.58 -18.68
CA MET A 145 14.35 12.46 -18.28
C MET A 145 13.40 13.17 -19.25
N LYS A 146 13.79 14.33 -19.77
CA LYS A 146 12.98 15.09 -20.74
C LYS A 146 13.04 14.47 -22.13
N ASN A 147 14.24 14.22 -22.63
CA ASN A 147 14.49 13.87 -24.02
C ASN A 147 14.18 12.41 -24.32
N GLU A 148 14.43 11.50 -23.37
CA GLU A 148 14.28 10.05 -23.55
C GLU A 148 12.98 9.51 -22.92
N HIS A 149 12.50 10.16 -21.85
CA HIS A 149 11.40 9.63 -21.04
C HIS A 149 10.16 10.52 -20.97
N GLY A 150 10.13 11.61 -21.74
CA GLY A 150 8.94 12.46 -21.91
C GLY A 150 8.53 13.24 -20.66
N MET A 151 9.43 13.41 -19.68
CA MET A 151 9.15 14.26 -18.53
C MET A 151 9.14 15.73 -18.94
N LYS A 152 8.21 16.52 -18.38
CA LYS A 152 8.11 17.96 -18.70
C LYS A 152 9.14 18.82 -17.98
N GLY A 153 9.73 18.33 -16.89
CA GLY A 153 10.68 19.05 -16.05
C GLY A 153 11.05 18.27 -14.80
N ALA A 154 11.79 18.94 -13.90
CA ALA A 154 12.22 18.32 -12.66
C ALA A 154 11.01 17.99 -11.76
N PRO A 155 10.99 16.81 -11.10
CA PRO A 155 9.94 16.46 -10.14
C PRO A 155 9.81 17.52 -9.04
N GLN A 156 8.62 18.11 -8.90
CA GLN A 156 8.31 19.08 -7.83
C GLN A 156 7.56 18.44 -6.66
N GLY A 157 7.19 17.16 -6.79
CA GLY A 157 6.40 16.40 -5.83
C GLY A 157 6.42 14.92 -6.22
N ARG A 158 5.35 14.18 -5.93
CA ARG A 158 5.24 12.79 -6.38
C ARG A 158 4.94 12.71 -7.88
N VAL A 159 5.73 11.93 -8.60
CA VAL A 159 5.51 11.62 -10.02
C VAL A 159 5.61 10.11 -10.19
N ARG A 160 4.79 9.47 -11.02
CA ARG A 160 5.00 8.06 -11.35
C ARG A 160 6.21 7.92 -12.28
N ALA A 161 7.07 6.95 -12.03
CA ALA A 161 8.17 6.66 -12.94
C ALA A 161 7.62 6.17 -14.29
N PRO A 162 8.02 6.79 -15.42
CA PRO A 162 7.68 6.32 -16.76
C PRO A 162 8.07 4.86 -16.99
N ASP A 163 7.29 4.14 -17.79
CA ASP A 163 7.59 2.74 -18.13
C ASP A 163 8.93 2.59 -18.86
N SER A 164 9.28 3.55 -19.72
CA SER A 164 10.58 3.58 -20.40
C SER A 164 11.75 3.68 -19.42
N MET A 165 11.61 4.43 -18.33
CA MET A 165 12.65 4.51 -17.30
C MET A 165 12.81 3.18 -16.57
N LYS A 166 11.69 2.56 -16.17
CA LYS A 166 11.72 1.26 -15.48
C LYS A 166 12.32 0.15 -16.35
N ALA A 167 12.09 0.20 -17.67
CA ALA A 167 12.64 -0.76 -18.61
C ALA A 167 14.14 -0.55 -18.87
N GLN A 168 14.60 0.70 -18.95
CA GLN A 168 15.99 1.04 -19.25
C GLN A 168 16.91 0.96 -18.02
N TYR A 169 16.38 1.26 -16.83
CA TYR A 169 17.12 1.26 -15.57
C TYR A 169 16.49 0.25 -14.62
N SER A 170 16.59 -1.03 -14.98
CA SER A 170 16.13 -2.14 -14.13
C SER A 170 16.86 -2.11 -12.79
N LEU A 171 16.20 -2.53 -11.71
CA LEU A 171 16.81 -2.48 -10.37
C LEU A 171 17.98 -3.46 -10.27
N GLU A 172 17.84 -4.62 -10.92
CA GLU A 172 18.76 -5.75 -10.91
C GLU A 172 20.11 -5.39 -11.54
N ASP A 173 20.13 -4.42 -12.46
CA ASP A 173 21.35 -3.92 -13.09
C ASP A 173 22.07 -2.84 -12.27
N GLN A 174 21.46 -2.34 -11.18
CA GLN A 174 22.03 -1.25 -10.37
C GLN A 174 22.89 -1.77 -9.22
N THR A 175 23.75 -0.90 -8.69
CA THR A 175 24.64 -1.25 -7.58
C THR A 175 23.90 -1.12 -6.24
N LYS A 176 23.64 -2.24 -5.56
CA LYS A 176 23.12 -2.22 -4.18
C LYS A 176 24.21 -1.73 -3.22
N ILE A 177 23.90 -0.72 -2.42
CA ILE A 177 24.82 -0.11 -1.45
C ILE A 177 24.33 -0.22 0.00
N LEU A 178 23.06 -0.55 0.22
CA LEU A 178 22.46 -0.91 1.51
C LEU A 178 21.42 -2.00 1.31
#